data_AF-A0AAV6Y9H0-F1
#
_entry.id   AF-A0AAV6Y9H0-F1
#
_cell.length_a   1.000
_cell.length_b   1.000
_cell.length_c   1.000
_cell.angle_alpha   90.00
_cell.angle_beta   90.00
_cell.angle_gamma   90.00
#
_symmetry.space_group_name_H-M   'P 1'
#
loop_
_entity.id
_entity.type
_entity.pdbx_description
1 polymer ?
#
loop_
_entity_poly.entity_id
_entity_poly.type
_entity_poly.pdbx_seq_one_letter_code
_entity_poly.pdbx_strand_id
1 'polypeptide(L)'
;MNAGGDEKVVVVVIQPCIDVSWSGIKWLLHALSLNPGDQLILLTLLQHITTPTTLSLHAAAKLLGYKDKQDPNKVFGSTRKIVDEELRRRKDEYRKNPAIMQLQRLCEIKNVKVSVEVEAGCSRKVGAVRAAKRLRATWIILDREMKKEKQYLMDRLSCGISSVKSNNNIIQIRGPIGEHVSYDEMIPSYSWEHLSPSSTNSSPPIISSKHTPQYSQILGPTYNNNLIMVEFENSICCVCNNKRPKIGLQRDFSYAELHEATKGFSTKNFLSEGGFGFVFKGRLRDGLKIAVKQHKAASLQGEKEFKSEVHLLSQARHQNLVMLLGSCSEGSHRLLVYEYVCNGSLEQNLSDDTPSPLNWEHRLKIALGAAKGLKYLHARNIVHRDMRPGNILIRHDHESLLGDFGLAKEQQDDTMHSLDKGVVGTLGYVAPEYAESGKMSTKTDVYSFGVVLLQLITGLRTTDEIPQGKSLVGWAKPLLKMKNYPDLIDKRIADSHDVHQLFWMVLVAEKCLEKNPNNRWTMEQVCQSIRKLGFSFLFNL
;
A
#
# COMPACT_ATOMS: atom_id res chain seq x y z
N MET A 1 -43.49 13.01 37.11
CA MET A 1 -42.07 12.82 37.50
C MET A 1 -41.56 11.57 36.80
N ASN A 2 -40.54 11.77 35.97
CA ASN A 2 -39.61 10.83 35.33
C ASN A 2 -40.18 9.71 34.45
N ALA A 3 -40.51 10.10 33.21
CA ALA A 3 -40.50 9.21 32.04
C ALA A 3 -39.05 8.73 31.76
N GLY A 4 -38.95 7.55 31.16
CA GLY A 4 -37.74 6.75 30.98
C GLY A 4 -36.50 7.50 30.51
N GLY A 5 -35.35 7.09 31.02
CA GLY A 5 -34.06 7.62 30.61
C GLY A 5 -33.82 7.30 29.13
N ASP A 6 -33.82 8.34 28.29
CA ASP A 6 -33.46 8.25 26.88
C ASP A 6 -32.07 7.62 26.76
N GLU A 7 -32.00 6.48 26.08
CA GLU A 7 -30.76 5.77 25.83
C GLU A 7 -29.90 6.61 24.88
N LYS A 8 -28.78 7.12 25.40
CA LYS A 8 -27.87 8.02 24.68
C LYS A 8 -27.44 7.42 23.33
N VAL A 9 -27.79 8.07 22.23
CA VAL A 9 -27.40 7.63 20.88
C VAL A 9 -25.94 8.03 20.62
N VAL A 10 -25.09 7.04 20.30
CA VAL A 10 -23.70 7.24 19.95
C VAL A 10 -23.49 6.87 18.48
N VAL A 11 -23.35 7.90 17.64
CA VAL A 11 -23.11 7.73 16.21
C VAL A 11 -21.63 7.83 15.93
N VAL A 12 -21.02 6.77 15.39
CA VAL A 12 -19.61 6.73 15.01
C VAL A 12 -19.49 6.82 13.49
N VAL A 13 -18.89 7.89 12.99
CA VAL A 13 -18.62 8.08 11.56
C VAL A 13 -17.17 7.69 11.31
N ILE A 14 -16.95 6.66 10.50
CA ILE A 14 -15.60 6.10 10.25
C ILE A 14 -15.06 6.68 8.95
N GLN A 15 -13.93 7.41 9.01
CA GLN A 15 -13.37 8.13 7.87
C GLN A 15 -11.86 7.85 7.66
N PRO A 16 -11.40 7.68 6.40
CA PRO A 16 -9.99 7.54 6.05
C PRO A 16 -9.29 8.85 5.64
N CYS A 17 -10.01 9.87 5.14
CA CYS A 17 -9.44 11.12 4.62
C CYS A 17 -10.22 12.38 5.07
N ILE A 18 -9.56 13.55 5.02
CA ILE A 18 -9.99 14.86 5.56
C ILE A 18 -11.18 15.47 4.79
N ASP A 19 -11.51 14.97 3.59
CA ASP A 19 -12.51 15.57 2.72
C ASP A 19 -13.91 15.00 2.95
N VAL A 20 -14.66 15.62 3.85
CA VAL A 20 -16.10 15.39 3.98
C VAL A 20 -16.85 16.52 3.27
N SER A 21 -17.71 16.17 2.33
CA SER A 21 -18.59 17.18 1.72
C SER A 21 -19.65 17.64 2.73
N TRP A 22 -19.88 18.95 2.78
CA TRP A 22 -20.85 19.59 3.66
C TRP A 22 -22.27 18.99 3.56
N SER A 23 -22.64 18.50 2.37
CA SER A 23 -23.92 17.83 2.11
C SER A 23 -24.09 16.54 2.91
N GLY A 24 -23.04 15.73 3.07
CA GLY A 24 -23.08 14.49 3.85
C GLY A 24 -23.22 14.75 5.35
N ILE A 25 -22.59 15.83 5.84
CA ILE A 25 -22.69 16.29 7.23
C ILE A 25 -24.10 16.83 7.52
N LYS A 26 -24.67 17.62 6.61
CA LYS A 26 -26.04 18.14 6.75
C LYS A 26 -27.07 17.01 6.79
N TRP A 27 -26.92 15.98 5.95
CA TRP A 27 -27.77 14.79 6.00
C TRP A 27 -27.67 14.08 7.35
N LEU A 28 -26.46 13.92 7.90
CA LEU A 28 -26.18 13.28 9.19
C LEU A 28 -26.98 13.88 10.34
N LEU A 29 -27.13 15.21 10.36
CA LEU A 29 -27.87 15.96 11.38
C LEU A 29 -29.39 15.96 11.20
N HIS A 30 -29.87 15.58 10.02
CA HIS A 30 -31.29 15.57 9.68
C HIS A 30 -31.89 14.15 9.65
N ALA A 31 -31.13 13.14 9.23
CA ALA A 31 -31.63 11.78 9.03
C ALA A 31 -31.58 10.90 10.28
N LEU A 32 -30.73 11.21 11.26
CA LEU A 32 -30.60 10.43 12.50
C LEU A 32 -31.32 11.06 13.70
N SER A 33 -32.06 12.16 13.50
CA SER A 33 -32.86 12.84 14.52
C SER A 33 -32.18 12.95 15.89
N LEU A 34 -30.91 13.39 15.91
CA LEU A 34 -30.12 13.50 17.13
C LEU A 34 -30.79 14.46 18.12
N ASN A 35 -31.00 13.99 19.34
CA ASN A 35 -31.63 14.70 20.44
C ASN A 35 -30.59 15.40 21.34
N PRO A 36 -30.99 16.42 22.12
CA PRO A 36 -30.16 16.98 23.17
C PRO A 36 -29.60 15.90 24.10
N GLY A 37 -28.27 15.81 24.22
CA GLY A 37 -27.57 14.79 25.02
C GLY A 37 -26.92 13.65 24.22
N ASP A 38 -27.27 13.49 22.94
CA ASP A 38 -26.65 12.51 22.04
C ASP A 38 -25.19 12.84 21.72
N GLN A 39 -24.46 11.83 21.24
CA GLN A 39 -23.04 11.97 20.92
C GLN A 39 -22.73 11.56 19.47
N LEU A 40 -22.07 12.47 18.75
CA LEU A 40 -21.48 12.23 17.45
C LEU A 40 -19.97 12.09 17.59
N ILE A 41 -19.43 10.94 17.17
CA ILE A 41 -18.00 10.63 17.21
C ILE A 41 -17.48 10.52 15.78
N LEU A 42 -16.58 11.43 15.40
CA LEU A 42 -15.84 11.34 14.16
C LEU A 42 -14.58 10.51 14.42
N LEU A 43 -14.55 9.28 13.90
CA LEU A 43 -13.48 8.32 14.11
C LEU A 43 -12.62 8.16 12.86
N THR A 44 -11.32 8.42 13.00
CA THR A 44 -10.34 8.11 11.95
C THR A 44 -9.56 6.86 12.29
N LEU A 45 -9.52 5.89 11.37
CA LEU A 45 -8.74 4.66 11.52
C LEU A 45 -7.48 4.74 10.65
N LEU A 46 -6.33 4.97 11.29
CA LEU A 46 -5.03 5.00 10.63
C LEU A 46 -4.56 3.57 10.36
N GLN A 47 -4.65 3.15 9.10
CA GLN A 47 -4.32 1.79 8.65
C GLN A 47 -2.83 1.58 8.35
N HIS A 48 -2.10 2.68 8.15
CA HIS A 48 -0.68 2.71 7.81
C HIS A 48 0.01 3.83 8.59
N ILE A 49 0.70 3.49 9.69
CA ILE A 49 1.88 4.28 10.14
C ILE A 49 3.13 3.74 9.43
N THR A 50 2.97 3.19 8.21
CA THR A 50 4.02 2.45 7.49
C THR A 50 4.57 3.15 6.24
N THR A 51 4.15 4.38 5.95
CA THR A 51 4.86 5.27 5.02
C THR A 51 4.92 6.69 5.60
N PRO A 52 6.11 7.30 5.75
CA PRO A 52 6.24 8.59 6.37
C PRO A 52 5.80 9.67 5.38
N THR A 53 4.79 10.45 5.70
CA THR A 53 4.78 11.84 5.25
C THR A 53 5.35 12.79 6.29
N THR A 54 5.58 12.37 7.54
CA THR A 54 6.17 13.26 8.58
C THR A 54 6.75 12.58 9.83
N LEU A 55 6.77 11.25 9.98
CA LEU A 55 7.57 10.63 11.04
C LEU A 55 9.02 10.53 10.57
N SER A 56 9.97 11.10 11.32
CA SER A 56 11.38 10.75 11.09
C SER A 56 11.55 9.26 11.42
N LEU A 57 12.10 8.46 10.50
CA LEU A 57 12.38 7.05 10.79
C LEU A 57 13.36 6.86 11.95
N HIS A 58 13.98 7.92 12.44
CA HIS A 58 14.70 7.91 13.72
C HIS A 58 13.76 7.57 14.90
N ALA A 59 12.51 8.04 14.90
CA ALA A 59 11.49 7.61 15.86
C ALA A 59 11.06 6.15 15.63
N ALA A 60 11.04 5.69 14.37
CA ALA A 60 10.73 4.32 14.00
C ALA A 60 11.88 3.33 14.31
N ALA A 61 13.13 3.78 14.31
CA ALA A 61 14.31 3.01 14.71
C ALA A 61 14.18 2.56 16.18
N LYS A 62 13.70 3.47 17.04
CA LYS A 62 13.42 3.17 18.46
C LYS A 62 12.29 2.16 18.64
N LEU A 63 11.27 2.17 17.76
CA LEU A 63 10.19 1.17 17.75
C LEU A 63 10.68 -0.23 17.33
N LEU A 64 11.69 -0.31 16.47
CA LEU A 64 12.30 -1.56 16.01
C LEU A 64 13.38 -2.11 16.97
N GLY A 65 13.58 -1.48 18.12
CA GLY A 65 14.56 -1.90 19.13
C GLY A 65 16.00 -1.47 18.83
N TYR A 66 16.21 -0.52 17.92
CA TYR A 66 17.52 0.06 17.66
C TYR A 66 17.82 1.14 18.70
N LYS A 67 18.78 0.86 19.59
CA LYS A 67 19.21 1.77 20.65
C LYS A 67 20.20 2.79 20.09
N ASP A 68 19.92 4.06 20.35
CA ASP A 68 20.94 5.11 20.31
C ASP A 68 21.82 5.02 21.57
N LYS A 69 23.08 5.45 21.48
CA LYS A 69 23.97 5.49 22.65
C LYS A 69 23.47 6.56 23.65
N GLN A 70 22.69 6.16 24.65
CA GLN A 70 22.81 6.48 26.09
C GLN A 70 21.50 6.27 26.87
N ASP A 71 21.69 5.87 28.13
CA ASP A 71 20.77 5.64 29.26
C ASP A 71 19.95 4.31 29.29
N PRO A 72 20.37 3.32 30.11
CA PRO A 72 19.68 2.03 30.30
C PRO A 72 18.31 2.09 31.00
N ASN A 73 17.90 3.22 31.60
CA ASN A 73 16.78 3.24 32.56
C ASN A 73 15.42 3.74 32.03
N LYS A 74 15.24 3.87 30.70
CA LYS A 74 13.94 4.28 30.10
C LYS A 74 13.50 3.36 28.95
N VAL A 75 13.26 2.08 29.22
CA VAL A 75 13.01 1.10 28.13
C VAL A 75 11.54 0.74 27.89
N PHE A 76 10.59 1.09 28.76
CA PHE A 76 9.19 0.60 28.58
C PHE A 76 8.13 1.66 28.24
N GLY A 77 8.48 2.95 28.14
CA GLY A 77 7.50 4.04 27.95
C GLY A 77 7.49 4.76 26.60
N SER A 78 8.40 4.44 25.67
CA SER A 78 8.73 5.31 24.54
C SER A 78 7.90 5.05 23.27
N THR A 79 7.42 3.82 23.07
CA THR A 79 6.61 3.40 21.91
C THR A 79 5.21 4.02 21.91
N ARG A 80 4.58 4.05 23.08
CA ARG A 80 3.25 4.63 23.26
C ARG A 80 3.27 6.14 23.04
N LYS A 81 4.30 6.85 23.54
CA LYS A 81 4.44 8.30 23.37
C LYS A 81 4.53 8.78 21.92
N ILE A 82 5.16 8.01 21.03
CA ILE A 82 5.32 8.39 19.61
C ILE A 82 4.02 8.20 18.83
N VAL A 83 3.33 7.07 19.06
CA VAL A 83 2.00 6.83 18.49
C VAL A 83 1.01 7.84 19.06
N ASP A 84 1.04 8.09 20.37
CA ASP A 84 0.19 9.08 21.03
C ASP A 84 0.43 10.49 20.48
N GLU A 85 1.67 10.86 20.15
CA GLU A 85 2.00 12.16 19.57
C GLU A 85 1.47 12.31 18.14
N GLU A 86 1.52 11.27 17.30
CA GLU A 86 0.93 11.31 15.96
C GLU A 86 -0.60 11.28 16.01
N LEU A 87 -1.18 10.48 16.91
CA LEU A 87 -2.62 10.51 17.20
C LEU A 87 -3.05 11.92 17.65
N ARG A 88 -2.23 12.58 18.48
CA ARG A 88 -2.47 13.95 18.95
C ARG A 88 -2.37 14.95 17.80
N ARG A 89 -1.32 14.87 16.98
CA ARG A 89 -1.12 15.74 15.81
C ARG A 89 -2.30 15.63 14.83
N ARG A 90 -2.69 14.41 14.48
CA ARG A 90 -3.82 14.17 13.57
C ARG A 90 -5.13 14.68 14.17
N LYS A 91 -5.35 14.45 15.47
CA LYS A 91 -6.51 15.00 16.20
C LYS A 91 -6.53 16.52 16.20
N ASP A 92 -5.38 17.18 16.29
CA ASP A 92 -5.27 18.65 16.21
C ASP A 92 -5.52 19.20 14.80
N GLU A 93 -5.14 18.48 13.75
CA GLU A 93 -5.48 18.81 12.36
C GLU A 93 -7.00 18.75 12.11
N TYR A 94 -7.66 17.72 12.62
CA TYR A 94 -9.12 17.61 12.58
C TYR A 94 -9.82 18.75 13.33
N ARG A 95 -9.29 19.17 14.48
CA ARG A 95 -9.82 20.31 15.24
C ARG A 95 -9.71 21.64 14.47
N LYS A 96 -8.69 21.78 13.63
CA LYS A 96 -8.46 22.99 12.82
C LYS A 96 -9.19 22.98 11.48
N ASN A 97 -9.89 21.88 11.14
CA ASN A 97 -10.63 21.78 9.88
C ASN A 97 -11.90 22.68 9.92
N PRO A 98 -12.05 23.63 8.99
CA PRO A 98 -13.17 24.58 8.98
C PRO A 98 -14.56 23.92 8.92
N ALA A 99 -14.71 22.80 8.18
CA ALA A 99 -15.99 22.10 8.06
C ALA A 99 -16.37 21.39 9.37
N ILE A 100 -15.39 20.89 10.12
CA ILE A 100 -15.60 20.25 11.43
C ILE A 100 -15.91 21.29 12.50
N MET A 101 -15.24 22.45 12.47
CA MET A 101 -15.57 23.56 13.37
C MET A 101 -16.99 24.07 13.14
N GLN A 102 -17.44 24.15 11.89
CA GLN A 102 -18.83 24.52 11.58
C GLN A 102 -19.82 23.44 12.04
N LEU A 103 -19.50 22.15 11.86
CA LEU A 103 -20.32 21.04 12.38
C LEU A 103 -20.45 21.09 13.91
N GLN A 104 -19.35 21.36 14.63
CA GLN A 104 -19.37 21.50 16.08
C GLN A 104 -20.32 22.61 16.52
N ARG A 105 -20.29 23.78 15.86
CA ARG A 105 -21.23 24.89 16.13
C ARG A 105 -22.68 24.51 15.86
N LEU A 106 -22.96 23.78 14.77
CA LEU A 106 -24.32 23.33 14.45
C LEU A 106 -24.87 22.31 15.46
N CYS A 107 -24.02 21.39 15.93
CA CYS A 107 -24.39 20.42 16.95
C CYS A 107 -24.54 21.06 18.33
N GLU A 108 -23.75 22.09 18.65
CA GLU A 108 -23.84 22.85 19.90
C GLU A 108 -25.21 23.53 20.04
N ILE A 109 -25.74 24.11 18.96
CA ILE A 109 -27.10 24.67 18.92
C ILE A 109 -28.17 23.62 19.26
N LYS A 110 -27.94 22.35 18.87
CA LYS A 110 -28.84 21.22 19.16
C LYS A 110 -28.52 20.49 20.47
N ASN A 111 -27.55 20.97 21.25
CA ASN A 111 -27.04 20.31 22.46
C ASN A 111 -26.57 18.86 22.24
N VAL A 112 -25.98 18.59 21.06
CA VAL A 112 -25.38 17.30 20.68
C VAL A 112 -23.86 17.37 20.88
N LYS A 113 -23.30 16.41 21.62
CA LYS A 113 -21.86 16.37 21.90
C LYS A 113 -21.10 15.85 20.69
N VAL A 114 -20.18 16.64 20.13
CA VAL A 114 -19.29 16.19 19.05
C VAL A 114 -17.89 15.92 19.60
N SER A 115 -17.35 14.73 19.33
CA SER A 115 -15.97 14.37 19.67
C SER A 115 -15.22 13.80 18.48
N VAL A 116 -13.93 14.13 18.37
CA VAL A 116 -13.03 13.56 17.37
C VAL A 116 -12.13 12.53 18.05
N GLU A 117 -12.09 11.34 17.47
CA GLU A 117 -11.21 10.25 17.88
C GLU A 117 -10.37 9.77 16.71
N VAL A 118 -9.11 9.45 16.99
CA VAL A 118 -8.18 8.89 16.01
C VAL A 118 -7.64 7.62 16.65
N GLU A 119 -7.74 6.50 15.95
CA GLU A 119 -7.19 5.22 16.39
C GLU A 119 -6.22 4.69 15.34
N ALA A 120 -5.10 4.12 15.81
CA ALA A 120 -4.16 3.39 14.99
C ALA A 120 -4.46 1.89 15.05
N GLY A 121 -4.41 1.20 13.92
CA GLY A 121 -4.59 -0.24 13.89
C GLY A 121 -4.23 -0.87 12.54
N CYS A 122 -3.81 -2.13 12.58
CA CYS A 122 -3.35 -2.87 11.40
C CYS A 122 -4.44 -3.16 10.36
N SER A 123 -5.70 -2.86 10.67
CA SER A 123 -6.84 -3.14 9.78
C SER A 123 -8.03 -2.22 10.08
N ARG A 124 -8.55 -1.50 9.07
CA ARG A 124 -9.75 -0.63 9.21
C ARG A 124 -10.96 -1.44 9.66
N LYS A 125 -11.18 -2.65 9.12
CA LYS A 125 -12.32 -3.49 9.52
C LYS A 125 -12.25 -3.96 10.98
N VAL A 126 -11.06 -4.31 11.47
CA VAL A 126 -10.88 -4.73 12.88
C VAL A 126 -10.93 -3.53 13.83
N GLY A 127 -10.29 -2.42 13.46
CA GLY A 127 -10.32 -1.17 14.21
C GLY A 127 -11.75 -0.62 14.37
N ALA A 128 -12.54 -0.66 13.29
CA ALA A 128 -13.95 -0.26 13.30
C ALA A 128 -14.77 -1.06 14.31
N VAL A 129 -14.65 -2.39 14.32
CA VAL A 129 -15.37 -3.26 15.28
C VAL A 129 -14.94 -2.96 16.71
N ARG A 130 -13.64 -2.81 16.95
CA ARG A 130 -13.09 -2.52 18.28
C ARG A 130 -13.60 -1.19 18.82
N ALA A 131 -13.49 -0.13 18.02
CA ALA A 131 -13.93 1.20 18.39
C ALA A 131 -15.44 1.26 18.64
N ALA A 132 -16.23 0.63 17.77
CA ALA A 132 -17.68 0.55 17.92
C ALA A 132 -18.11 -0.08 19.24
N LYS A 133 -17.51 -1.22 19.61
CA LYS A 133 -17.79 -1.91 20.88
C LYS A 133 -17.34 -1.09 22.08
N ARG A 134 -16.14 -0.50 22.01
CA ARG A 134 -15.58 0.35 23.08
C ARG A 134 -16.43 1.59 23.34
N LEU A 135 -16.91 2.22 22.28
CA LEU A 135 -17.71 3.44 22.32
C LEU A 135 -19.19 3.17 22.56
N ARG A 136 -19.61 1.90 22.65
CA ARG A 136 -21.01 1.47 22.73
C ARG A 136 -21.85 2.15 21.64
N ALA A 137 -21.32 2.15 20.41
CA ALA A 137 -21.97 2.79 19.27
C ALA A 137 -23.38 2.21 19.09
N THR A 138 -24.39 3.07 19.04
CA THR A 138 -25.75 2.69 18.64
C THR A 138 -25.89 2.71 17.12
N TRP A 139 -25.06 3.51 16.44
CA TRP A 139 -25.01 3.60 15.00
C TRP A 139 -23.59 3.81 14.45
N ILE A 140 -23.28 3.24 13.29
CA ILE A 140 -22.03 3.46 12.55
C ILE A 140 -22.31 3.88 11.12
N ILE A 141 -21.57 4.88 10.65
CA ILE A 141 -21.60 5.31 9.25
C ILE A 141 -20.26 5.01 8.60
N LEU A 142 -20.27 4.18 7.57
CA LEU A 142 -19.11 3.75 6.80
C LEU A 142 -18.86 4.70 5.63
N ASP A 143 -17.62 5.15 5.51
CA ASP A 143 -17.18 5.90 4.33
C ASP A 143 -17.21 5.04 3.04
N ARG A 144 -17.16 5.71 1.89
CA ARG A 144 -17.18 5.14 0.54
C ARG A 144 -16.13 4.06 0.33
N GLU A 145 -14.97 4.21 0.95
CA GLU A 145 -13.86 3.26 0.85
C GLU A 145 -14.09 1.98 1.65
N MET A 146 -15.02 1.98 2.60
CA MET A 146 -15.31 0.83 3.48
C MET A 146 -16.46 -0.06 2.97
N LYS A 147 -16.85 0.09 1.70
CA LYS A 147 -17.96 -0.66 1.09
C LYS A 147 -17.69 -2.16 0.98
N LYS A 148 -16.42 -2.56 0.81
CA LYS A 148 -16.04 -3.98 0.64
C LYS A 148 -16.03 -4.72 1.98
N GLU A 149 -15.92 -3.99 3.08
CA GLU A 149 -15.83 -4.49 4.45
C GLU A 149 -17.21 -4.57 5.14
N LYS A 150 -18.27 -4.15 4.44
CA LYS A 150 -19.65 -4.10 4.94
C LYS A 150 -20.09 -5.41 5.59
N GLN A 151 -19.90 -6.55 4.92
CA GLN A 151 -20.35 -7.85 5.42
C GLN A 151 -19.63 -8.22 6.73
N TYR A 152 -18.32 -8.01 6.78
CA TYR A 152 -17.51 -8.28 7.97
C TYR A 152 -17.96 -7.48 9.20
N LEU A 153 -18.41 -6.23 9.01
CA LEU A 153 -18.93 -5.39 10.09
C LEU A 153 -20.34 -5.79 10.52
N MET A 154 -21.18 -6.15 9.55
CA MET A 154 -22.54 -6.63 9.78
C MET A 154 -22.55 -7.89 10.67
N ASP A 155 -21.63 -8.81 10.43
CA ASP A 155 -21.56 -10.09 11.17
C ASP A 155 -21.06 -9.92 12.62
N ARG A 156 -20.46 -8.77 12.97
CA ARG A 156 -19.70 -8.60 14.22
C ARG A 156 -20.19 -7.48 15.13
N LEU A 157 -21.20 -6.73 14.69
CA LEU A 157 -21.74 -5.57 15.40
C LEU A 157 -23.26 -5.63 15.45
N SER A 158 -23.85 -5.32 16.61
CA SER A 158 -25.30 -5.24 16.82
C SER A 158 -25.88 -3.86 16.51
N CYS A 159 -25.07 -2.80 16.50
CA CYS A 159 -25.47 -1.41 16.24
C CYS A 159 -26.00 -1.17 14.82
N GLY A 160 -26.74 -0.08 14.56
CA GLY A 160 -27.14 0.31 13.21
C GLY A 160 -25.93 0.57 12.31
N ILE A 161 -26.05 0.24 11.02
CA ILE A 161 -24.98 0.44 10.02
C ILE A 161 -25.56 1.18 8.82
N SER A 162 -24.89 2.25 8.41
CA SER A 162 -25.17 3.01 7.18
C SER A 162 -23.90 3.21 6.35
N SER A 163 -24.02 3.48 5.06
CA SER A 163 -22.87 3.74 4.18
C SER A 163 -23.10 4.93 3.25
N VAL A 164 -22.03 5.68 2.99
CA VAL A 164 -22.02 6.82 2.07
C VAL A 164 -21.93 6.36 0.61
N LYS A 165 -22.88 6.77 -0.25
CA LYS A 165 -22.87 6.55 -1.70
C LYS A 165 -21.96 7.54 -2.44
N SER A 166 -21.68 7.24 -3.71
CA SER A 166 -20.85 8.08 -4.61
C SER A 166 -21.42 9.49 -4.84
N ASN A 167 -22.72 9.69 -4.62
CA ASN A 167 -23.40 10.98 -4.68
C ASN A 167 -23.55 11.67 -3.32
N ASN A 168 -22.80 11.26 -2.29
CA ASN A 168 -22.87 11.75 -0.90
C ASN A 168 -24.16 11.43 -0.13
N ASN A 169 -25.11 10.69 -0.73
CA ASN A 169 -26.27 10.22 0.01
C ASN A 169 -25.87 9.06 0.93
N ILE A 170 -26.30 9.09 2.18
CA ILE A 170 -26.13 7.96 3.09
C ILE A 170 -27.32 7.03 2.91
N ILE A 171 -27.04 5.74 2.81
CA ILE A 171 -28.05 4.69 2.85
C ILE A 171 -27.94 3.90 4.13
N GLN A 172 -29.07 3.67 4.78
CA GLN A 172 -29.17 2.68 5.84
C GLN A 172 -28.97 1.30 5.24
N ILE A 173 -28.04 0.54 5.83
CA ILE A 173 -27.80 -0.85 5.50
C ILE A 173 -28.62 -1.74 6.42
N ARG A 174 -28.60 -1.44 7.74
CA ARG A 174 -29.31 -2.18 8.80
C ARG A 174 -29.56 -1.26 9.99
N GLY A 175 -30.72 -1.36 10.64
CA GLY A 175 -30.97 -0.74 11.95
C GLY A 175 -30.36 -1.53 13.11
N PRO A 176 -30.28 -1.00 14.34
CA PRO A 176 -29.75 -1.70 15.50
C PRO A 176 -30.55 -2.99 15.78
N ILE A 177 -29.87 -4.06 16.20
CA ILE A 177 -30.49 -5.31 16.63
C ILE A 177 -30.63 -5.24 18.16
N GLY A 178 -31.86 -5.25 18.67
CA GLY A 178 -32.15 -5.35 20.11
C GLY A 178 -32.32 -6.80 20.56
N GLU A 179 -32.07 -7.09 21.85
CA GLU A 179 -32.56 -8.32 22.50
C GLU A 179 -34.09 -8.24 22.61
N HIS A 180 -34.78 -9.18 21.96
CA HIS A 180 -36.21 -9.52 22.02
C HIS A 180 -37.26 -8.39 22.04
N VAL A 181 -37.93 -8.17 20.90
CA VAL A 181 -39.41 -8.14 20.79
C VAL A 181 -39.84 -8.69 19.41
N SER A 182 -40.95 -9.43 19.40
CA SER A 182 -41.58 -10.21 18.32
C SER A 182 -42.08 -9.38 17.12
N TYR A 183 -42.28 -10.06 15.99
CA TYR A 183 -42.53 -9.55 14.64
C TYR A 183 -43.96 -9.03 14.36
N ASP A 184 -44.80 -8.75 15.37
CA ASP A 184 -46.24 -8.51 15.15
C ASP A 184 -46.84 -7.21 15.72
N GLU A 185 -46.05 -6.28 16.25
CA GLU A 185 -46.61 -5.02 16.77
C GLU A 185 -45.87 -3.79 16.23
N MET A 186 -46.32 -3.26 15.08
CA MET A 186 -46.46 -1.80 14.82
C MET A 186 -46.91 -1.54 13.35
N ILE A 187 -48.20 -1.74 13.07
CA ILE A 187 -48.98 -0.99 12.06
C ILE A 187 -50.21 -0.49 12.80
N PRO A 188 -50.48 0.82 12.86
CA PRO A 188 -51.47 1.45 11.94
C PRO A 188 -51.15 2.94 11.64
N SER A 189 -51.67 3.68 10.66
CA SER A 189 -52.49 3.54 9.44
C SER A 189 -52.72 4.97 8.90
N TYR A 190 -53.16 5.11 7.63
CA TYR A 190 -53.73 6.31 6.94
C TYR A 190 -52.79 7.46 6.54
N SER A 191 -53.08 8.31 5.54
CA SER A 191 -53.71 8.26 4.20
C SER A 191 -53.74 9.74 3.78
N TRP A 192 -53.34 10.14 2.57
CA TRP A 192 -53.74 11.45 2.05
C TRP A 192 -53.98 11.40 0.55
N GLU A 193 -55.23 11.67 0.18
CA GLU A 193 -55.74 11.91 -1.15
C GLU A 193 -55.82 13.42 -1.41
N HIS A 194 -55.68 13.76 -2.70
CA HIS A 194 -56.11 14.98 -3.39
C HIS A 194 -55.40 16.32 -3.12
N LEU A 195 -54.71 16.84 -4.16
CA LEU A 195 -55.33 17.76 -5.13
C LEU A 195 -54.33 18.08 -6.27
N SER A 196 -54.75 17.83 -7.50
CA SER A 196 -54.34 18.57 -8.71
C SER A 196 -55.57 19.39 -9.15
N PRO A 197 -55.47 20.48 -9.92
CA PRO A 197 -55.12 20.46 -11.35
C PRO A 197 -54.29 21.72 -11.75
N SER A 198 -53.83 22.00 -12.97
CA SER A 198 -54.14 21.60 -14.34
C SER A 198 -52.98 21.97 -15.27
N SER A 199 -52.90 21.22 -16.36
CA SER A 199 -52.17 21.37 -17.63
C SER A 199 -51.94 22.77 -18.19
N THR A 200 -50.83 22.97 -18.92
CA THR A 200 -50.87 23.27 -20.38
C THR A 200 -49.50 23.05 -21.05
N ASN A 201 -49.60 22.60 -22.30
CA ASN A 201 -48.58 22.29 -23.31
C ASN A 201 -47.53 23.41 -23.57
N SER A 202 -46.31 23.01 -23.93
CA SER A 202 -45.66 23.35 -25.23
C SER A 202 -44.14 23.05 -25.24
N SER A 203 -43.68 22.20 -26.16
CA SER A 203 -42.33 22.28 -26.78
C SER A 203 -42.31 23.44 -27.82
N PRO A 204 -41.23 23.80 -28.56
CA PRO A 204 -39.87 23.23 -28.76
C PRO A 204 -38.78 24.37 -28.83
N PRO A 205 -37.67 24.37 -29.64
CA PRO A 205 -36.88 23.33 -30.31
C PRO A 205 -35.34 23.41 -30.11
N ILE A 206 -34.69 22.44 -30.75
CA ILE A 206 -33.27 22.22 -31.11
C ILE A 206 -32.65 23.40 -31.87
N ILE A 207 -31.38 23.75 -31.58
CA ILE A 207 -30.43 24.36 -32.53
C ILE A 207 -29.06 23.70 -32.42
N SER A 208 -28.52 23.32 -33.58
CA SER A 208 -27.17 22.82 -33.81
C SER A 208 -26.24 23.96 -34.27
N SER A 209 -24.97 23.91 -33.89
CA SER A 209 -23.81 24.27 -34.74
C SER A 209 -22.53 23.94 -33.94
N LYS A 210 -21.69 22.99 -34.38
CA LYS A 210 -20.58 23.16 -35.34
C LYS A 210 -19.80 24.45 -35.11
N HIS A 211 -18.59 24.34 -34.54
CA HIS A 211 -17.36 24.92 -35.08
C HIS A 211 -16.12 24.44 -34.30
N THR A 212 -15.32 23.61 -34.95
CA THR A 212 -13.88 23.48 -34.75
C THR A 212 -13.16 24.74 -35.21
N PRO A 213 -11.95 25.00 -34.68
CA PRO A 213 -10.82 25.18 -35.59
C PRO A 213 -9.60 24.34 -35.21
N GLN A 214 -8.98 23.78 -36.25
CA GLN A 214 -7.62 23.25 -36.28
C GLN A 214 -6.61 24.34 -35.92
N TYR A 215 -5.54 23.95 -35.21
CA TYR A 215 -4.24 24.60 -35.36
C TYR A 215 -3.13 23.57 -35.45
N SER A 216 -2.19 23.92 -36.31
CA SER A 216 -1.22 23.10 -37.02
C SER A 216 0.01 22.67 -36.22
N GLN A 217 0.57 21.56 -36.71
CA GLN A 217 1.87 20.94 -36.47
C GLN A 217 3.03 21.91 -36.15
N ILE A 218 3.81 21.54 -35.12
CA ILE A 218 5.24 21.83 -35.05
C ILE A 218 5.93 20.47 -34.85
N LEU A 219 6.69 20.04 -35.86
CA LEU A 219 7.52 18.85 -35.84
C LEU A 219 8.74 19.09 -34.95
N GLY A 220 8.86 18.33 -33.86
CA GLY A 220 10.10 18.15 -33.10
C GLY A 220 10.92 16.97 -33.63
N PRO A 221 12.23 16.91 -33.34
CA PRO A 221 13.18 16.12 -34.10
C PRO A 221 12.99 14.61 -33.89
N THR A 222 12.98 13.87 -35.00
CA THR A 222 13.03 12.41 -35.02
C THR A 222 14.36 11.93 -34.46
N TYR A 223 14.34 11.34 -33.26
CA TYR A 223 15.47 10.58 -32.74
C TYR A 223 15.63 9.29 -33.54
N ASN A 224 16.69 9.23 -34.33
CA ASN A 224 17.04 8.08 -35.15
C ASN A 224 17.70 7.01 -34.26
N ASN A 225 16.92 6.07 -33.74
CA ASN A 225 17.43 4.97 -32.92
C ASN A 225 17.71 3.73 -33.79
N ASN A 226 18.94 3.60 -34.26
CA ASN A 226 19.50 2.28 -34.59
C ASN A 226 19.77 1.52 -33.27
N LEU A 227 18.69 1.11 -32.59
CA LEU A 227 18.77 0.30 -31.37
C LEU A 227 18.84 -1.19 -31.77
N ILE A 228 19.99 -1.81 -31.50
CA ILE A 228 20.14 -3.27 -31.58
C ILE A 228 19.16 -3.88 -30.57
N MET A 229 18.12 -4.55 -31.09
CA MET A 229 17.12 -5.23 -30.29
C MET A 229 17.72 -6.50 -29.68
N VAL A 230 18.00 -6.50 -28.39
CA VAL A 230 18.50 -7.68 -27.66
C VAL A 230 17.33 -8.39 -26.95
N GLU A 231 17.29 -9.73 -27.01
CA GLU A 231 16.29 -10.56 -26.33
C GLU A 231 16.86 -11.19 -25.05
N PHE A 232 16.01 -11.34 -24.02
CA PHE A 232 16.36 -12.12 -22.82
C PHE A 232 16.19 -13.62 -23.09
N GLU A 233 17.08 -14.46 -22.54
CA GLU A 233 17.03 -15.93 -22.68
C GLU A 233 15.65 -16.52 -22.32
N ASN A 234 15.00 -16.01 -21.26
CA ASN A 234 13.67 -16.43 -20.81
C ASN A 234 12.61 -15.35 -21.06
N SER A 235 12.54 -14.79 -22.27
CA SER A 235 11.64 -13.68 -22.58
C SER A 235 10.14 -14.02 -22.62
N ILE A 236 9.75 -15.30 -22.64
CA ILE A 236 8.33 -15.72 -22.74
C ILE A 236 7.95 -16.57 -21.53
N CYS A 237 6.79 -16.27 -20.94
CA CYS A 237 6.22 -17.10 -19.87
C CYS A 237 5.64 -18.40 -20.41
N CYS A 238 6.18 -19.54 -19.99
CA CYS A 238 5.74 -20.85 -20.49
C CYS A 238 4.31 -21.23 -20.08
N VAL A 239 3.71 -20.52 -19.12
CA VAL A 239 2.34 -20.79 -18.65
C VAL A 239 1.30 -19.94 -19.39
N CYS A 240 1.56 -18.64 -19.58
CA CYS A 240 0.57 -17.70 -20.12
C CYS A 240 0.98 -17.03 -21.43
N ASN A 241 2.12 -17.43 -22.01
CA ASN A 241 2.73 -16.89 -23.23
C ASN A 241 2.90 -15.37 -23.22
N ASN A 242 2.99 -14.76 -22.02
CA ASN A 242 3.28 -13.35 -21.88
C ASN A 242 4.73 -13.11 -22.31
N LYS A 243 4.91 -12.42 -23.43
CA LYS A 243 6.22 -12.07 -23.97
C LYS A 243 6.69 -10.75 -23.39
N ARG A 244 7.92 -10.75 -22.89
CA ARG A 244 8.63 -9.54 -22.48
C ARG A 244 8.99 -8.72 -23.73
N PRO A 245 8.89 -7.40 -23.69
CA PRO A 245 9.30 -6.55 -24.80
C PRO A 245 10.81 -6.68 -25.08
N LYS A 246 11.23 -6.34 -26.30
CA LYS A 246 12.66 -6.34 -26.67
C LYS A 246 13.38 -5.13 -26.04
N ILE A 247 14.67 -5.28 -25.75
CA ILE A 247 15.49 -4.21 -25.18
C ILE A 247 15.61 -3.08 -26.22
N GLY A 248 15.23 -1.85 -25.84
CA GLY A 248 15.28 -0.65 -26.69
C GLY A 248 13.94 0.09 -26.85
N LEU A 249 12.84 -0.44 -26.30
CA LEU A 249 11.48 0.06 -26.50
C LEU A 249 11.10 1.33 -25.71
N GLN A 250 12.04 2.22 -25.40
CA GLN A 250 11.74 3.43 -24.65
C GLN A 250 11.16 4.51 -25.56
N ARG A 251 9.93 4.97 -25.27
CA ARG A 251 9.31 6.09 -25.97
C ARG A 251 8.41 6.94 -25.07
N ASP A 252 8.06 8.11 -25.56
CA ASP A 252 7.02 8.93 -24.95
C ASP A 252 5.63 8.40 -25.37
N PHE A 253 4.73 8.32 -24.40
CA PHE A 253 3.34 7.92 -24.58
C PHE A 253 2.43 9.14 -24.40
N SER A 254 1.36 9.21 -25.19
CA SER A 254 0.31 10.19 -24.94
C SER A 254 -0.64 9.71 -23.85
N TYR A 255 -1.27 10.64 -23.12
CA TYR A 255 -2.29 10.30 -22.13
C TYR A 255 -3.47 9.58 -22.79
N ALA A 256 -3.90 10.04 -23.98
CA ALA A 256 -5.00 9.42 -24.73
C ALA A 256 -4.72 7.95 -25.06
N GLU A 257 -3.49 7.64 -25.47
CA GLU A 257 -3.07 6.26 -25.73
C GLU A 257 -3.14 5.39 -24.46
N LEU A 258 -2.61 5.87 -23.34
CA LEU A 258 -2.63 5.11 -22.08
C LEU A 258 -4.04 4.99 -21.50
N HIS A 259 -4.87 6.01 -21.67
CA HIS A 259 -6.28 5.99 -21.30
C HIS A 259 -7.02 4.92 -22.12
N GLU A 260 -6.82 4.86 -23.44
CA GLU A 260 -7.40 3.80 -24.29
C GLU A 260 -6.88 2.41 -23.87
N ALA A 261 -5.57 2.25 -23.74
CA ALA A 261 -4.93 0.97 -23.41
C ALA A 261 -5.40 0.39 -22.06
N THR A 262 -5.71 1.24 -21.10
CA THR A 262 -6.22 0.87 -19.77
C THR A 262 -7.75 0.85 -19.67
N LYS A 263 -8.46 1.10 -20.78
CA LYS A 263 -9.93 1.22 -20.84
C LYS A 263 -10.45 2.28 -19.85
N GLY A 264 -9.84 3.45 -19.88
CA GLY A 264 -10.13 4.58 -19.00
C GLY A 264 -9.74 4.33 -17.55
N PHE A 265 -8.58 3.71 -17.32
CA PHE A 265 -8.11 3.33 -15.97
C PHE A 265 -9.16 2.57 -15.16
N SER A 266 -9.84 1.62 -15.82
CA SER A 266 -10.94 0.85 -15.23
C SER A 266 -10.48 0.12 -13.96
N THR A 267 -11.37 0.06 -12.96
CA THR A 267 -11.13 -0.74 -11.74
C THR A 267 -10.95 -2.22 -12.02
N LYS A 268 -11.45 -2.73 -13.16
CA LYS A 268 -11.19 -4.12 -13.63
C LYS A 268 -9.73 -4.34 -14.03
N ASN A 269 -9.03 -3.27 -14.39
CA ASN A 269 -7.63 -3.28 -14.77
C ASN A 269 -6.71 -2.83 -13.62
N PHE A 270 -7.25 -2.51 -12.45
CA PHE A 270 -6.46 -2.15 -11.30
C PHE A 270 -5.59 -3.34 -10.84
N LEU A 271 -4.30 -3.09 -10.63
CA LEU A 271 -3.34 -4.09 -10.17
C LEU A 271 -2.95 -3.85 -8.71
N SER A 272 -2.58 -2.62 -8.37
CA SER A 272 -2.12 -2.26 -7.03
C SER A 272 -2.19 -0.76 -6.78
N GLU A 273 -2.20 -0.40 -5.50
CA GLU A 273 -2.01 0.96 -5.01
C GLU A 273 -0.85 0.94 -4.01
N GLY A 274 0.12 1.84 -4.20
CA GLY A 274 1.28 2.00 -3.32
C GLY A 274 1.48 3.45 -2.90
N GLY A 275 2.57 3.72 -2.17
CA GLY A 275 2.95 5.09 -1.78
C GLY A 275 3.11 6.04 -2.97
N PHE A 276 3.48 5.49 -4.13
CA PHE A 276 3.77 6.20 -5.37
C PHE A 276 2.58 6.32 -6.32
N GLY A 277 1.40 5.82 -5.94
CA GLY A 277 0.16 5.96 -6.71
C GLY A 277 -0.46 4.63 -7.17
N PHE A 278 -1.26 4.70 -8.22
CA PHE A 278 -2.10 3.59 -8.70
C PHE A 278 -1.50 2.92 -9.93
N VAL A 279 -1.54 1.59 -9.98
CA VAL A 279 -1.03 0.80 -11.10
C VAL A 279 -2.17 0.08 -11.81
N PHE A 280 -2.24 0.24 -13.13
CA PHE A 280 -3.26 -0.37 -13.98
C PHE A 280 -2.65 -1.24 -15.06
N LYS A 281 -3.29 -2.36 -15.36
CA LYS A 281 -3.01 -3.19 -16.51
C LYS A 281 -3.54 -2.51 -17.77
N GLY A 282 -2.73 -2.50 -18.82
CA GLY A 282 -3.14 -2.03 -20.14
C GLY A 282 -2.79 -3.03 -21.23
N ARG A 283 -3.37 -2.83 -22.40
CA ARG A 283 -2.97 -3.47 -23.65
C ARG A 283 -2.86 -2.40 -24.73
N LEU A 284 -1.67 -2.24 -25.30
CA LEU A 284 -1.40 -1.36 -26.43
C LEU A 284 -2.03 -1.91 -27.72
N ARG A 285 -2.11 -1.09 -28.76
CA ARG A 285 -2.72 -1.44 -30.06
C ARG A 285 -1.99 -2.58 -30.77
N ASP A 286 -0.68 -2.69 -30.56
CA ASP A 286 0.16 -3.81 -31.04
C ASP A 286 -0.05 -5.12 -30.25
N GLY A 287 -0.93 -5.11 -29.24
CA GLY A 287 -1.26 -6.26 -28.41
C GLY A 287 -0.36 -6.42 -27.18
N LEU A 288 0.67 -5.58 -27.02
CA LEU A 288 1.60 -5.64 -25.90
C LEU A 288 0.87 -5.33 -24.58
N LYS A 289 1.04 -6.22 -23.59
CA LYS A 289 0.51 -6.00 -22.23
C LYS A 289 1.47 -5.11 -21.46
N ILE A 290 0.93 -4.08 -20.83
CA ILE A 290 1.69 -3.07 -20.09
C ILE A 290 1.14 -2.90 -18.67
N ALA A 291 1.97 -2.36 -17.78
CA ALA A 291 1.54 -1.83 -16.49
C ALA A 291 1.77 -0.32 -16.47
N VAL A 292 0.73 0.45 -16.17
CA VAL A 292 0.74 1.90 -16.16
C VAL A 292 0.63 2.40 -14.73
N LYS A 293 1.70 2.98 -14.21
CA LYS A 293 1.79 3.57 -12.86
C LYS A 293 1.49 5.06 -12.96
N GLN A 294 0.42 5.51 -12.31
CA GLN A 294 0.04 6.92 -12.22
C GLN A 294 0.60 7.52 -10.94
N HIS A 295 1.51 8.48 -11.06
CA HIS A 295 2.00 9.25 -9.91
C HIS A 295 0.93 10.24 -9.46
N LYS A 296 0.83 10.46 -8.15
CA LYS A 296 -0.09 11.44 -7.57
C LYS A 296 0.36 12.86 -7.99
N ALA A 297 -0.40 13.50 -8.87
CA ALA A 297 -0.04 14.77 -9.53
C ALA A 297 0.14 15.99 -8.58
N ALA A 298 -0.15 15.85 -7.29
CA ALA A 298 -0.28 16.97 -6.36
C ALA A 298 0.94 17.23 -5.45
N SER A 299 2.07 16.53 -5.60
CA SER A 299 3.24 16.74 -4.73
C SER A 299 4.55 17.00 -5.47
N LEU A 300 5.33 17.97 -4.96
CA LEU A 300 6.72 18.22 -5.40
C LEU A 300 7.60 16.97 -5.28
N GLN A 301 7.27 16.10 -4.33
CA GLN A 301 7.93 14.81 -4.13
C GLN A 301 7.63 13.84 -5.29
N GLY A 302 6.37 13.74 -5.72
CA GLY A 302 5.98 12.85 -6.82
C GLY A 302 6.63 13.20 -8.16
N GLU A 303 6.84 14.50 -8.43
CA GLU A 303 7.57 14.96 -9.63
C GLU A 303 9.05 14.57 -9.59
N LYS A 304 9.70 14.68 -8.42
CA LYS A 304 11.10 14.26 -8.24
C LYS A 304 11.25 12.75 -8.42
N GLU A 305 10.36 11.97 -7.83
CA GLU A 305 10.33 10.52 -7.94
C GLU A 305 10.12 10.08 -9.40
N PHE A 306 9.17 10.70 -10.10
CA PHE A 306 8.94 10.46 -11.53
C PHE A 306 10.19 10.71 -12.36
N LYS A 307 10.82 11.89 -12.22
CA LYS A 307 12.04 12.23 -12.98
C LYS A 307 13.21 11.32 -12.65
N SER A 308 13.39 11.00 -11.37
CA SER A 308 14.45 10.09 -10.90
C SER A 308 14.26 8.70 -11.50
N GLU A 309 13.04 8.17 -11.46
CA GLU A 309 12.73 6.85 -11.98
C GLU A 309 12.91 6.76 -13.50
N VAL A 310 12.47 7.78 -14.25
CA VAL A 310 12.75 7.88 -15.70
C VAL A 310 14.25 7.91 -15.97
N HIS A 311 14.99 8.75 -15.24
CA HIS A 311 16.43 8.91 -15.44
C HIS A 311 17.19 7.61 -15.16
N LEU A 312 17.01 7.02 -13.98
CA LEU A 312 17.72 5.81 -13.55
C LEU A 312 17.35 4.58 -14.37
N LEU A 313 16.07 4.41 -14.69
CA LEU A 313 15.60 3.23 -15.40
C LEU A 313 15.67 3.33 -16.90
N SER A 314 15.90 4.52 -17.48
CA SER A 314 16.09 4.65 -18.93
C SER A 314 17.21 3.73 -19.45
N GLN A 315 18.25 3.53 -18.64
CA GLN A 315 19.45 2.76 -19.00
C GLN A 315 19.59 1.42 -18.24
N ALA A 316 18.70 1.13 -17.28
CA ALA A 316 18.73 -0.13 -16.54
C ALA A 316 18.00 -1.24 -17.32
N ARG A 317 18.73 -2.23 -17.84
CA ARG A 317 18.17 -3.39 -18.56
C ARG A 317 18.78 -4.67 -18.05
N HIS A 318 17.96 -5.53 -17.46
CA HIS A 318 18.40 -6.80 -16.90
C HIS A 318 17.24 -7.79 -16.79
N GLN A 319 17.52 -9.09 -16.91
CA GLN A 319 16.49 -10.13 -16.94
C GLN A 319 15.63 -10.18 -15.66
N ASN A 320 16.19 -9.79 -14.51
CA ASN A 320 15.50 -9.75 -13.23
C ASN A 320 15.14 -8.33 -12.76
N LEU A 321 15.04 -7.36 -13.68
CA LEU A 321 14.46 -6.04 -13.41
C LEU A 321 13.22 -5.85 -14.29
N VAL A 322 12.19 -5.20 -13.76
CA VAL A 322 11.02 -4.79 -14.54
C VAL A 322 11.43 -3.66 -15.48
N MET A 323 11.20 -3.86 -16.77
CA MET A 323 11.62 -2.91 -17.80
C MET A 323 10.66 -1.72 -17.91
N LEU A 324 11.21 -0.52 -17.78
CA LEU A 324 10.54 0.73 -18.16
C LEU A 324 10.49 0.81 -19.70
N LEU A 325 9.27 0.92 -20.24
CA LEU A 325 8.99 1.10 -21.66
C LEU A 325 8.84 2.57 -22.05
N GLY A 326 8.62 3.45 -21.08
CA GLY A 326 8.47 4.87 -21.35
C GLY A 326 7.65 5.59 -20.31
N SER A 327 7.28 6.80 -20.64
CA SER A 327 6.53 7.67 -19.74
C SER A 327 5.57 8.59 -20.49
N CYS A 328 4.63 9.16 -19.76
CA CYS A 328 3.75 10.23 -20.21
C CYS A 328 3.90 11.41 -19.25
N SER A 329 4.21 12.58 -19.80
CA SER A 329 4.43 13.84 -19.08
C SER A 329 3.50 14.97 -19.56
N GLU A 330 2.40 14.64 -20.23
CA GLU A 330 1.43 15.61 -20.77
C GLU A 330 0.69 16.39 -19.66
N GLY A 331 0.83 17.72 -19.65
CA GLY A 331 0.19 18.58 -18.65
C GLY A 331 0.57 18.20 -17.21
N SER A 332 -0.43 17.94 -16.38
CA SER A 332 -0.25 17.47 -15.00
C SER A 332 -0.13 15.95 -14.87
N HIS A 333 -0.25 15.22 -15.97
CA HIS A 333 -0.19 13.76 -15.97
C HIS A 333 1.26 13.29 -15.89
N ARG A 334 1.52 12.37 -14.94
CA ARG A 334 2.81 11.71 -14.73
C ARG A 334 2.57 10.22 -14.66
N LEU A 335 2.78 9.54 -15.78
CA LEU A 335 2.58 8.09 -15.89
C LEU A 335 3.87 7.42 -16.32
N LEU A 336 4.19 6.31 -15.68
CA LEU A 336 5.28 5.42 -16.08
C LEU A 336 4.69 4.14 -16.67
N VAL A 337 5.26 3.70 -17.78
CA VAL A 337 4.79 2.54 -18.52
C VAL A 337 5.85 1.45 -18.43
N TYR A 338 5.49 0.32 -17.82
CA TYR A 338 6.36 -0.83 -17.65
C TYR A 338 5.86 -2.02 -18.46
N GLU A 339 6.74 -3.00 -18.66
CA GLU A 339 6.29 -4.34 -19.05
C GLU A 339 5.32 -4.91 -18.01
N TYR A 340 4.29 -5.62 -18.48
CA TYR A 340 3.42 -6.34 -17.58
C TYR A 340 4.06 -7.66 -17.13
N VAL A 341 4.22 -7.82 -15.81
CA VAL A 341 4.62 -9.10 -15.19
C VAL A 341 3.35 -9.85 -14.75
N CYS A 342 3.17 -11.06 -15.27
CA CYS A 342 2.07 -11.94 -14.84
C CYS A 342 2.29 -12.45 -13.42
N ASN A 343 1.27 -12.93 -12.71
CA ASN A 343 1.35 -13.57 -11.37
C ASN A 343 1.69 -12.67 -10.15
N GLY A 344 1.69 -11.35 -10.32
CA GLY A 344 1.67 -10.41 -9.19
C GLY A 344 2.99 -10.34 -8.41
N SER A 345 2.93 -9.88 -7.16
CA SER A 345 4.10 -9.68 -6.29
C SER A 345 4.39 -10.88 -5.39
N LEU A 346 5.62 -10.97 -4.87
CA LEU A 346 6.01 -11.96 -3.86
C LEU A 346 5.18 -11.81 -2.59
N GLU A 347 4.81 -10.59 -2.21
CA GLU A 347 3.91 -10.37 -1.06
C GLU A 347 2.56 -11.07 -1.25
N GLN A 348 1.99 -11.01 -2.45
CA GLN A 348 0.76 -11.71 -2.78
C GLN A 348 0.95 -13.23 -2.76
N ASN A 349 2.07 -13.72 -3.31
CA ASN A 349 2.37 -15.16 -3.42
C ASN A 349 2.82 -15.82 -2.09
N LEU A 350 3.18 -15.03 -1.08
CA LEU A 350 3.49 -15.53 0.27
C LEU A 350 2.30 -15.46 1.24
N SER A 351 1.22 -14.78 0.86
CA SER A 351 0.04 -14.59 1.70
C SER A 351 -0.66 -15.93 1.99
N ASP A 352 -1.26 -16.04 3.18
CA ASP A 352 -2.07 -17.20 3.58
C ASP A 352 -3.32 -17.40 2.72
N ASP A 353 -3.77 -16.34 2.05
CA ASP A 353 -4.92 -16.39 1.14
C ASP A 353 -4.58 -17.07 -0.22
N THR A 354 -3.33 -17.48 -0.43
CA THR A 354 -2.93 -18.16 -1.67
C THR A 354 -3.39 -19.63 -1.67
N PRO A 355 -4.05 -20.11 -2.74
CA PRO A 355 -4.53 -21.50 -2.80
C PRO A 355 -3.42 -22.54 -2.71
N SER A 356 -2.21 -22.18 -3.16
CA SER A 356 -1.04 -23.04 -3.18
C SER A 356 0.19 -22.24 -2.73
N PRO A 357 0.78 -22.55 -1.56
CA PRO A 357 2.01 -21.91 -1.10
C PRO A 357 3.17 -22.16 -2.08
N LEU A 358 4.08 -21.19 -2.19
CA LEU A 358 5.34 -21.39 -2.90
C LEU A 358 6.14 -22.53 -2.24
N ASN A 359 6.46 -23.57 -3.02
CA ASN A 359 7.35 -24.64 -2.59
C ASN A 359 8.81 -24.15 -2.43
N TRP A 360 9.66 -24.96 -1.82
CA TRP A 360 11.04 -24.58 -1.51
C TRP A 360 11.87 -24.20 -2.75
N GLU A 361 11.77 -24.97 -3.83
CA GLU A 361 12.48 -24.72 -5.09
C GLU A 361 12.10 -23.36 -5.69
N HIS A 362 10.80 -23.04 -5.74
CA HIS A 362 10.32 -21.75 -6.24
C HIS A 362 10.82 -20.59 -5.37
N ARG A 363 10.86 -20.76 -4.03
CA ARG A 363 11.40 -19.72 -3.13
C ARG A 363 12.88 -19.46 -3.38
N LEU A 364 13.69 -20.49 -3.60
CA LEU A 364 15.09 -20.34 -3.97
C LEU A 364 15.27 -19.68 -5.34
N LYS A 365 14.46 -20.08 -6.34
CA LYS A 365 14.47 -19.48 -7.67
C LYS A 365 14.17 -17.98 -7.63
N ILE A 366 13.14 -17.60 -6.86
CA ILE A 366 12.77 -16.19 -6.64
C ILE A 366 13.88 -15.44 -5.89
N ALA A 367 14.43 -16.01 -4.82
CA ALA A 367 15.54 -15.40 -4.08
C ALA A 367 16.74 -15.12 -5.00
N LEU A 368 17.10 -16.09 -5.84
CA LEU A 368 18.21 -15.95 -6.78
C LEU A 368 17.94 -14.87 -7.83
N GLY A 369 16.75 -14.83 -8.42
CA GLY A 369 16.40 -13.81 -9.40
C GLY A 369 16.40 -12.40 -8.80
N ALA A 370 15.80 -12.23 -7.62
CA ALA A 370 15.84 -10.95 -6.89
C ALA A 370 17.28 -10.52 -6.54
N ALA A 371 18.12 -11.46 -6.10
CA ALA A 371 19.54 -11.20 -5.82
C ALA A 371 20.29 -10.75 -7.07
N LYS A 372 20.06 -11.40 -8.24
CA LYS A 372 20.67 -11.00 -9.52
C LYS A 372 20.25 -9.58 -9.94
N GLY A 373 18.97 -9.24 -9.79
CA GLY A 373 18.44 -7.90 -10.08
C GLY A 373 19.10 -6.83 -9.21
N LEU A 374 19.16 -7.06 -7.89
CA LEU A 374 19.75 -6.11 -6.95
C LEU A 374 21.28 -5.99 -7.14
N LYS A 375 21.97 -7.10 -7.41
CA LYS A 375 23.38 -7.12 -7.79
C LYS A 375 23.67 -6.25 -9.02
N TYR A 376 22.82 -6.33 -10.05
CA TYR A 376 22.96 -5.49 -11.25
C TYR A 376 22.88 -3.99 -10.93
N LEU A 377 21.98 -3.59 -10.03
CA LEU A 377 21.85 -2.20 -9.59
C LEU A 377 23.09 -1.75 -8.81
N HIS A 378 23.53 -2.56 -7.85
CA HIS A 378 24.71 -2.25 -7.03
C HIS A 378 26.00 -2.12 -7.84
N ALA A 379 26.15 -2.91 -8.91
CA ALA A 379 27.27 -2.77 -9.84
C ALA A 379 27.30 -1.43 -10.61
N ARG A 380 26.20 -0.68 -10.57
CA ARG A 380 26.05 0.67 -11.16
C ARG A 380 25.87 1.74 -10.09
N ASN A 381 26.21 1.43 -8.84
CA ASN A 381 26.03 2.33 -7.69
C ASN A 381 24.57 2.78 -7.49
N ILE A 382 23.57 2.03 -7.97
CA ILE A 382 22.16 2.35 -7.75
C ILE A 382 21.69 1.64 -6.48
N VAL A 383 21.20 2.40 -5.51
CA VAL A 383 20.56 1.90 -4.28
C VAL A 383 19.05 1.93 -4.46
N HIS A 384 18.38 0.80 -4.25
CA HIS A 384 16.93 0.63 -4.46
C HIS A 384 16.10 1.33 -3.37
N ARG A 385 16.52 1.24 -2.09
CA ARG A 385 15.92 1.85 -0.88
C ARG A 385 14.54 1.36 -0.46
N ASP A 386 13.82 0.63 -1.31
CA ASP A 386 12.56 -0.03 -0.93
C ASP A 386 12.52 -1.52 -1.31
N MET A 387 13.56 -2.27 -0.94
CA MET A 387 13.63 -3.70 -1.23
C MET A 387 12.70 -4.50 -0.29
N ARG A 388 11.59 -5.01 -0.81
CA ARG A 388 10.57 -5.78 -0.07
C ARG A 388 9.77 -6.71 -0.99
N PRO A 389 9.01 -7.70 -0.46
CA PRO A 389 8.24 -8.63 -1.28
C PRO A 389 7.21 -7.96 -2.21
N GLY A 390 6.63 -6.82 -1.80
CA GLY A 390 5.69 -6.07 -2.63
C GLY A 390 6.31 -5.54 -3.94
N ASN A 391 7.62 -5.34 -3.95
CA ASN A 391 8.37 -4.79 -5.08
C ASN A 391 9.11 -5.87 -5.88
N ILE A 392 8.94 -7.15 -5.53
CA ILE A 392 9.45 -8.28 -6.30
C ILE A 392 8.27 -8.90 -7.02
N LEU A 393 8.16 -8.66 -8.32
CA LEU A 393 7.15 -9.28 -9.16
C LEU A 393 7.60 -10.69 -9.56
N ILE A 394 6.66 -11.63 -9.62
CA ILE A 394 6.94 -13.04 -9.93
C ILE A 394 6.09 -13.42 -11.12
N ARG A 395 6.66 -14.06 -12.13
CA ARG A 395 5.94 -14.68 -13.26
C ARG A 395 5.33 -16.04 -12.88
N HIS A 396 4.40 -16.56 -13.68
CA HIS A 396 3.81 -17.89 -13.40
C HIS A 396 4.84 -19.05 -13.42
N ASP A 397 5.98 -18.87 -14.08
CA ASP A 397 7.11 -19.81 -14.09
C ASP A 397 8.15 -19.52 -13.00
N HIS A 398 7.78 -18.70 -12.02
CA HIS A 398 8.58 -18.35 -10.84
C HIS A 398 9.88 -17.59 -11.15
N GLU A 399 10.00 -17.03 -12.35
CA GLU A 399 11.00 -16.00 -12.64
C GLU A 399 10.64 -14.69 -11.91
N SER A 400 11.56 -14.14 -11.13
CA SER A 400 11.34 -12.91 -10.38
C SER A 400 11.97 -11.68 -11.02
N LEU A 401 11.28 -10.55 -10.97
CA LEU A 401 11.70 -9.26 -11.47
C LEU A 401 11.53 -8.20 -10.38
N LEU A 402 12.62 -7.48 -10.09
CA LEU A 402 12.59 -6.35 -9.16
C LEU A 402 11.98 -5.12 -9.84
N GLY A 403 11.00 -4.50 -9.20
CA GLY A 403 10.29 -3.32 -9.66
C GLY A 403 10.18 -2.23 -8.60
N ASP A 404 9.45 -1.17 -8.94
CA ASP A 404 9.22 0.03 -8.12
C ASP A 404 10.49 0.75 -7.64
N PHE A 405 11.00 1.63 -8.50
CA PHE A 405 12.26 2.35 -8.27
C PHE A 405 12.02 3.82 -7.93
N GLY A 406 10.81 4.17 -7.46
CA GLY A 406 10.44 5.56 -7.15
C GLY A 406 11.36 6.21 -6.10
N LEU A 407 11.95 5.41 -5.22
CA LEU A 407 12.92 5.87 -4.21
C LEU A 407 14.37 5.69 -4.62
N ALA A 408 14.64 4.95 -5.71
CA ALA A 408 15.98 4.56 -6.09
C ALA A 408 16.86 5.79 -6.33
N LYS A 409 18.14 5.67 -5.98
CA LYS A 409 19.10 6.77 -6.07
C LYS A 409 20.48 6.24 -6.40
N GLU A 410 21.22 6.96 -7.23
CA GLU A 410 22.64 6.73 -7.42
C GLU A 410 23.41 7.17 -6.16
N GLN A 411 24.27 6.29 -5.68
CA GLN A 411 25.21 6.57 -4.61
C GLN A 411 26.33 7.43 -5.19
N GLN A 412 26.33 8.72 -4.84
CA GLN A 412 27.44 9.62 -5.16
C GLN A 412 28.55 9.46 -4.12
N ASP A 413 29.81 9.48 -4.56
CA ASP A 413 30.97 9.52 -3.66
C ASP A 413 30.91 10.75 -2.75
N ASP A 414 31.28 10.55 -1.48
CA ASP A 414 31.10 11.35 -0.24
C ASP A 414 31.43 12.88 -0.26
N THR A 415 31.38 13.58 -1.39
CA THR A 415 31.81 14.98 -1.53
C THR A 415 30.69 16.01 -1.49
N MET A 416 29.41 15.61 -1.54
CA MET A 416 28.32 16.49 -1.15
C MET A 416 27.31 15.71 -0.32
N HIS A 417 27.16 16.11 0.94
CA HIS A 417 25.99 15.81 1.75
C HIS A 417 24.74 16.27 0.98
N SER A 418 24.17 15.37 0.15
CA SER A 418 22.95 15.68 -0.57
C SER A 418 21.90 16.03 0.48
N LEU A 419 21.34 17.23 0.37
CA LEU A 419 20.43 17.91 1.30
C LEU A 419 19.10 17.16 1.56
N ASP A 420 19.00 15.90 1.19
CA ASP A 420 17.84 15.03 1.34
C ASP A 420 17.91 14.32 2.70
N LYS A 421 17.65 15.09 3.77
CA LYS A 421 17.79 14.65 5.18
C LYS A 421 16.73 13.63 5.64
N GLY A 422 15.91 13.12 4.72
CA GLY A 422 14.85 12.15 5.01
C GLY A 422 15.31 10.71 4.81
N VAL A 423 15.29 9.92 5.88
CA VAL A 423 15.23 8.46 5.73
C VAL A 423 13.89 8.14 5.04
N VAL A 424 13.88 7.23 4.08
CA VAL A 424 12.66 6.77 3.37
C VAL A 424 12.67 5.23 3.29
N GLY A 425 11.57 4.64 2.85
CA GLY A 425 11.42 3.19 2.70
C GLY A 425 10.39 2.59 3.67
N THR A 426 10.09 1.30 3.47
CA THR A 426 9.04 0.62 4.22
C THR A 426 9.51 0.13 5.60
N LEU A 427 8.74 0.44 6.65
CA LEU A 427 9.01 0.00 8.02
C LEU A 427 9.15 -1.53 8.11
N GLY A 428 10.15 -2.01 8.86
CA GLY A 428 10.47 -3.43 8.99
C GLY A 428 11.57 -3.93 8.04
N TYR A 429 11.86 -3.18 6.97
CA TYR A 429 12.96 -3.46 6.03
C TYR A 429 14.15 -2.53 6.21
N VAL A 430 13.94 -1.36 6.83
CA VAL A 430 14.96 -0.32 6.98
C VAL A 430 16.13 -0.81 7.86
N ALA A 431 17.34 -0.66 7.31
CA ALA A 431 18.59 -1.02 7.98
C ALA A 431 18.83 -0.15 9.24
N PRO A 432 19.40 -0.71 10.31
CA PRO A 432 19.59 0.01 11.58
C PRO A 432 20.38 1.31 11.42
N GLU A 433 21.51 1.27 10.72
CA GLU A 433 22.37 2.43 10.50
C GLU A 433 21.71 3.52 9.66
N TYR A 434 20.83 3.12 8.72
CA TYR A 434 20.08 4.06 7.90
C TYR A 434 19.02 4.77 8.73
N ALA A 435 18.33 4.03 9.60
CA ALA A 435 17.33 4.59 10.51
C ALA A 435 17.96 5.49 11.60
N GLU A 436 19.15 5.10 12.11
CA GLU A 436 19.88 5.82 13.16
C GLU A 436 20.55 7.10 12.62
N SER A 437 21.30 6.99 11.50
CA SER A 437 22.20 8.04 11.03
C SER A 437 21.81 8.68 9.70
N GLY A 438 20.79 8.15 9.01
CA GLY A 438 20.42 8.58 7.66
C GLY A 438 21.42 8.18 6.56
N LYS A 439 22.49 7.45 6.90
CA LYS A 439 23.49 6.98 5.94
C LYS A 439 22.92 5.86 5.07
N MET A 440 22.78 6.15 3.78
CA MET A 440 22.38 5.20 2.76
C MET A 440 23.63 4.59 2.11
N SER A 441 23.57 3.31 1.75
CA SER A 441 24.57 2.67 0.88
C SER A 441 23.95 1.43 0.24
N THR A 442 24.63 0.80 -0.71
CA THR A 442 24.22 -0.53 -1.21
C THR A 442 24.01 -1.56 -0.09
N LYS A 443 24.70 -1.43 1.06
CA LYS A 443 24.53 -2.31 2.23
C LYS A 443 23.18 -2.17 2.93
N THR A 444 22.46 -1.05 2.75
CA THR A 444 21.11 -0.89 3.31
C THR A 444 20.09 -1.75 2.54
N ASP A 445 20.28 -1.88 1.22
CA ASP A 445 19.49 -2.82 0.42
C ASP A 445 19.82 -4.27 0.74
N VAL A 446 21.10 -4.60 1.01
CA VAL A 446 21.51 -5.95 1.44
C VAL A 446 20.75 -6.35 2.70
N TYR A 447 20.65 -5.44 3.68
CA TYR A 447 19.88 -5.70 4.90
C TYR A 447 18.41 -5.97 4.59
N SER A 448 17.80 -5.12 3.78
CA SER A 448 16.40 -5.25 3.35
C SER A 448 16.17 -6.58 2.62
N PHE A 449 17.11 -7.01 1.78
CA PHE A 449 17.11 -8.32 1.13
C PHE A 449 17.21 -9.47 2.14
N GLY A 450 18.00 -9.32 3.21
CA GLY A 450 18.03 -10.28 4.32
C GLY A 450 16.66 -10.47 4.99
N VAL A 451 15.87 -9.40 5.11
CA VAL A 451 14.49 -9.48 5.60
C VAL A 451 13.60 -10.21 4.59
N VAL A 452 13.79 -10.01 3.28
CA VAL A 452 13.10 -10.79 2.23
C VAL A 452 13.43 -12.27 2.33
N LEU A 453 14.70 -12.64 2.51
CA LEU A 453 15.11 -14.03 2.70
C LEU A 453 14.46 -14.65 3.93
N LEU A 454 14.38 -13.91 5.05
CA LEU A 454 13.66 -14.37 6.23
C LEU A 454 12.20 -14.70 5.94
N GLN A 455 11.48 -13.83 5.23
CA GLN A 455 10.07 -14.08 4.90
C GLN A 455 9.91 -15.25 3.92
N LEU A 456 10.87 -15.47 3.01
CA LEU A 456 10.90 -16.66 2.17
C LEU A 456 11.14 -17.93 2.99
N ILE A 457 11.97 -17.89 4.03
CA ILE A 457 12.21 -19.04 4.90
C ILE A 457 10.99 -19.31 5.79
N THR A 458 10.45 -18.28 6.44
CA THR A 458 9.47 -18.40 7.53
C THR A 458 8.02 -18.34 7.06
N GLY A 459 7.76 -17.77 5.89
CA GLY A 459 6.40 -17.46 5.43
C GLY A 459 5.73 -16.33 6.20
N LEU A 460 6.39 -15.75 7.21
CA LEU A 460 5.84 -14.69 8.05
C LEU A 460 6.04 -13.32 7.40
N ARG A 461 5.09 -12.41 7.58
CA ARG A 461 5.19 -10.99 7.21
C ARG A 461 5.82 -10.20 8.35
N THR A 462 6.40 -9.04 8.02
CA THR A 462 6.91 -8.10 9.02
C THR A 462 5.82 -7.52 9.93
N THR A 463 4.55 -7.63 9.52
CA THR A 463 3.36 -7.14 10.25
C THR A 463 2.65 -8.21 11.07
N ASP A 464 3.06 -9.48 10.97
CA ASP A 464 2.40 -10.55 11.71
C ASP A 464 2.66 -10.41 13.22
N GLU A 465 1.72 -10.92 14.03
CA GLU A 465 1.85 -10.90 15.48
C GLU A 465 2.93 -11.90 15.91
N ILE A 466 4.11 -11.36 16.22
CA ILE A 466 5.25 -12.15 16.67
C ILE A 466 5.24 -12.19 18.20
N PRO A 467 5.57 -13.34 18.81
CA PRO A 467 5.65 -13.48 20.26
C PRO A 467 6.47 -12.36 20.90
N GLN A 468 5.98 -11.87 22.04
CA GLN A 468 6.63 -10.81 22.85
C GLN A 468 6.69 -9.43 22.15
N GLY A 469 5.90 -9.20 21.10
CA GLY A 469 5.84 -7.90 20.40
C GLY A 469 7.13 -7.50 19.69
N LYS A 470 7.99 -8.49 19.37
CA LYS A 470 9.25 -8.27 18.67
C LYS A 470 9.01 -8.04 17.17
N SER A 471 9.94 -7.36 16.50
CA SER A 471 9.99 -7.34 15.04
C SER A 471 10.41 -8.71 14.48
N LEU A 472 10.11 -8.99 13.20
CA LEU A 472 10.52 -10.24 12.52
C LEU A 472 12.01 -10.52 12.67
N VAL A 473 12.84 -9.52 12.42
CA VAL A 473 14.29 -9.64 12.58
C VAL A 473 14.67 -9.84 14.05
N GLY A 474 14.02 -9.12 14.97
CA GLY A 474 14.28 -9.25 16.41
C GLY A 474 13.98 -10.65 16.97
N TRP A 475 12.94 -11.30 16.45
CA TRP A 475 12.59 -12.68 16.80
C TRP A 475 13.50 -13.70 16.09
N ALA A 476 13.77 -13.53 14.80
CA ALA A 476 14.54 -14.50 14.01
C ALA A 476 16.04 -14.50 14.37
N LYS A 477 16.64 -13.35 14.75
CA LYS A 477 18.08 -13.23 15.03
C LYS A 477 18.66 -14.29 15.99
N PRO A 478 18.08 -14.54 17.19
CA PRO A 478 18.57 -15.61 18.06
C PRO A 478 18.45 -16.99 17.41
N LEU A 479 17.37 -17.26 16.68
CA LEU A 479 17.15 -18.56 16.00
C LEU A 479 18.16 -18.80 14.87
N LEU A 480 18.48 -17.76 14.09
CA LEU A 480 19.51 -17.81 13.04
C LEU A 480 20.88 -18.17 13.65
N LYS A 481 21.27 -17.51 14.74
CA LYS A 481 22.55 -17.76 15.43
C LYS A 481 22.64 -19.16 16.03
N MET A 482 21.55 -19.64 16.62
CA MET A 482 21.46 -20.98 17.20
C MET A 482 21.22 -22.06 16.15
N LYS A 483 21.03 -21.69 14.87
CA LYS A 483 20.69 -22.61 13.78
C LYS A 483 19.46 -23.47 14.06
N ASN A 484 18.47 -22.88 14.74
CA ASN A 484 17.22 -23.55 15.07
C ASN A 484 16.26 -23.50 13.87
N TYR A 485 16.47 -24.41 12.91
CA TYR A 485 15.70 -24.49 11.67
C TYR A 485 14.22 -24.83 11.85
N PRO A 486 13.83 -25.78 12.72
CA PRO A 486 12.42 -26.14 12.90
C PRO A 486 11.52 -24.96 13.30
N ASP A 487 12.04 -24.04 14.12
CA ASP A 487 11.30 -22.85 14.55
C ASP A 487 11.30 -21.72 13.51
N LEU A 488 12.19 -21.78 12.52
CA LEU A 488 12.31 -20.79 11.45
C LEU A 488 11.50 -21.17 10.21
N ILE A 489 11.46 -22.46 9.84
CA ILE A 489 10.90 -22.87 8.55
C ILE A 489 9.38 -22.70 8.54
N ASP A 490 8.86 -22.21 7.41
CA ASP A 490 7.44 -22.16 7.14
C ASP A 490 6.82 -23.56 7.24
N LYS A 491 5.90 -23.73 8.19
CA LYS A 491 5.23 -25.01 8.47
C LYS A 491 4.55 -25.62 7.25
N ARG A 492 4.14 -24.79 6.28
CA ARG A 492 3.47 -25.25 5.04
C ARG A 492 4.43 -25.98 4.09
N ILE A 493 5.74 -25.81 4.25
CA ILE A 493 6.77 -26.44 3.41
C ILE A 493 7.80 -27.22 4.23
N ALA A 494 7.56 -27.43 5.52
CA ALA A 494 8.48 -28.07 6.44
C ALA A 494 8.91 -29.47 5.99
N ASP A 495 8.05 -30.22 5.29
CA ASP A 495 8.38 -31.58 4.84
C ASP A 495 8.97 -31.64 3.41
N SER A 496 9.11 -30.48 2.74
CA SER A 496 9.45 -30.40 1.30
C SER A 496 10.72 -29.61 1.00
N HIS A 497 11.48 -29.23 2.02
CA HIS A 497 12.70 -28.43 1.87
C HIS A 497 13.96 -29.31 1.90
N ASP A 498 14.99 -28.89 1.17
CA ASP A 498 16.32 -29.47 1.31
C ASP A 498 17.04 -28.81 2.50
N VAL A 499 17.47 -29.63 3.46
CA VAL A 499 18.08 -29.16 4.72
C VAL A 499 19.41 -28.43 4.47
N HIS A 500 20.19 -28.87 3.49
CA HIS A 500 21.46 -28.22 3.14
C HIS A 500 21.21 -26.86 2.48
N GLN A 501 20.24 -26.77 1.58
CA GLN A 501 19.83 -25.50 0.98
C GLN A 501 19.26 -24.55 2.05
N LEU A 502 18.48 -25.05 3.00
CA LEU A 502 17.96 -24.24 4.11
C LEU A 502 19.08 -23.70 5.00
N PHE A 503 20.04 -24.55 5.37
CA PHE A 503 21.22 -24.16 6.13
C PHE A 503 21.92 -22.95 5.50
N TRP A 504 22.17 -23.02 4.19
CA TRP A 504 22.86 -21.95 3.47
C TRP A 504 21.99 -20.70 3.29
N MET A 505 20.69 -20.85 3.02
CA MET A 505 19.80 -19.70 2.91
C MET A 505 19.68 -18.95 4.25
N VAL A 506 19.67 -19.67 5.38
CA VAL A 506 19.76 -19.11 6.73
C VAL A 506 21.07 -18.37 6.95
N LEU A 507 22.21 -18.96 6.56
CA LEU A 507 23.51 -18.32 6.66
C LEU A 507 23.58 -17.02 5.82
N VAL A 508 23.06 -17.05 4.60
CA VAL A 508 23.00 -15.87 3.73
C VAL A 508 22.14 -14.78 4.40
N ALA A 509 20.97 -15.14 4.93
CA ALA A 509 20.10 -14.21 5.64
C ALA A 509 20.78 -13.60 6.87
N GLU A 510 21.47 -14.41 7.68
CA GLU A 510 22.25 -13.95 8.83
C GLU A 510 23.31 -12.92 8.41
N LYS A 511 24.09 -13.22 7.37
CA LYS A 511 25.13 -12.32 6.85
C LYS A 511 24.56 -11.04 6.25
N CYS A 512 23.35 -11.07 5.69
CA CYS A 512 22.67 -9.87 5.23
C CYS A 512 22.18 -9.00 6.41
N LEU A 513 21.80 -9.61 7.54
CA LEU A 513 21.16 -8.96 8.69
C LEU A 513 22.13 -8.49 9.79
N GLU A 514 23.44 -8.55 9.51
CA GLU A 514 24.49 -8.03 10.39
C GLU A 514 24.23 -6.57 10.77
N LYS A 515 24.45 -6.22 12.05
CA LYS A 515 24.22 -4.86 12.52
C LYS A 515 25.19 -3.88 11.87
N ASN A 516 26.47 -4.27 11.79
CA ASN A 516 27.48 -3.47 11.13
C ASN A 516 27.40 -3.68 9.59
N PRO A 517 27.13 -2.63 8.79
CA PRO A 517 27.06 -2.74 7.33
C PRO A 517 28.34 -3.27 6.68
N ASN A 518 29.51 -3.08 7.30
CA ASN A 518 30.78 -3.59 6.78
C ASN A 518 30.89 -5.12 6.88
N ASN A 519 30.21 -5.73 7.84
CA ASN A 519 30.17 -7.18 8.01
C ASN A 519 29.15 -7.85 7.09
N ARG A 520 28.25 -7.07 6.47
CA ARG A 520 27.29 -7.62 5.50
C ARG A 520 27.99 -8.00 4.21
N TRP A 521 27.59 -9.15 3.67
CA TRP A 521 27.99 -9.57 2.33
C TRP A 521 27.56 -8.57 1.26
N THR A 522 28.26 -8.56 0.14
CA THR A 522 27.82 -7.84 -1.07
C THR A 522 26.76 -8.67 -1.80
N MET A 523 25.95 -8.03 -2.65
CA MET A 523 24.98 -8.77 -3.46
C MET A 523 25.65 -9.75 -4.46
N GLU A 524 26.93 -9.53 -4.80
CA GLU A 524 27.74 -10.52 -5.55
C GLU A 524 27.94 -11.79 -4.72
N GLN A 525 28.42 -11.66 -3.48
CA GLN A 525 28.62 -12.80 -2.56
C GLN A 525 27.30 -13.52 -2.25
N VAL A 526 26.22 -12.76 -2.03
CA VAL A 526 24.86 -13.30 -1.82
C VAL A 526 24.39 -14.09 -3.04
N CYS A 527 24.49 -13.51 -4.23
CA CYS A 527 24.06 -14.15 -5.47
C CYS A 527 24.86 -15.43 -5.75
N GLN A 528 26.18 -15.41 -5.56
CA GLN A 528 27.04 -16.58 -5.74
C GLN A 528 26.68 -17.70 -4.75
N SER A 529 26.41 -17.34 -3.49
CA SER A 529 26.05 -18.30 -2.44
C SER A 529 24.71 -18.96 -2.73
N ILE A 530 23.65 -18.18 -3.07
CA ILE A 530 22.34 -18.74 -3.42
C ILE A 530 22.42 -19.57 -4.70
N ARG A 531 23.20 -19.13 -5.71
CA ARG A 531 23.37 -19.86 -6.96
C ARG A 531 23.92 -21.27 -6.73
N LYS A 532 24.90 -21.44 -5.84
CA LYS A 532 25.47 -22.74 -5.51
C LYS A 532 24.44 -23.72 -4.93
N LEU A 533 23.36 -23.24 -4.33
CA LEU A 533 22.26 -24.05 -3.80
C LEU A 533 21.37 -24.63 -4.90
N GLY A 534 21.11 -23.84 -5.95
CA GLY A 534 20.28 -24.28 -7.08
C GLY A 534 20.95 -25.33 -7.98
N PHE A 535 22.28 -25.43 -7.93
CA PHE A 535 23.06 -26.39 -8.74
C PHE A 535 23.41 -27.69 -8.01
N SER A 536 23.00 -27.86 -6.74
CA SER A 536 23.29 -29.08 -5.97
C SER A 536 22.61 -30.35 -6.53
N PHE A 537 21.78 -30.23 -7.57
CA PHE A 537 21.24 -31.36 -8.33
C PHE A 537 22.21 -32.01 -9.34
N LEU A 538 23.36 -31.38 -9.66
CA LEU A 538 24.25 -31.87 -10.73
C LEU A 538 25.53 -32.59 -10.26
N PHE A 539 25.75 -32.75 -8.95
CA PHE A 539 26.99 -33.39 -8.43
C PHE A 539 26.74 -34.66 -7.60
N ASN A 540 25.54 -35.26 -7.67
CA ASN A 540 25.26 -36.58 -7.10
C ASN A 540 24.94 -37.61 -8.20
N LEU A 541 25.90 -37.81 -9.12
CA LEU A 541 26.00 -39.02 -9.95
C LEU A 541 27.42 -39.59 -9.83
#